data_AF-A0A2U1JX43-F1
#
_entry.id   AF-A0A2U1JX43-F1
#
_cell.length_a   1.000
_cell.length_b   1.000
_cell.length_c   1.000
_cell.angle_alpha   90.00
_cell.angle_beta   90.00
_cell.angle_gamma   90.00
#
_symmetry.space_group_name_H-M   'P 1'
#
loop_
_entity.id
_entity.type
_entity.pdbx_description
1 polymer ?
#
loop_
_entity_poly.entity_id
_entity_poly.type
_entity_poly.pdbx_seq_one_letter_code
_entity_poly.pdbx_strand_id
1 'polypeptide(L)'
;MDKIKIKQMRKKQLFVTNVLLLCLLSIYFTVISNFPVTMAEMFFVLGAWLFFQATVGFFKRNPTRSIIPIFEKVAIYEKEKMGDEWRKQRKTSVIVQFLLGGFMLFQFYWTHGSTDPMFEKDIMPALIVIFLVVIAMVNIQLLLHIKKVDHAKSAEDLAGYTKNVNVIGIATGVTIAFVMVVFIISYVMMTS
;
A
#
# COMPACT_ATOMS: atom_id res chain seq x y z
N MET A 1 16.86 17.73 14.84
CA MET A 1 16.79 18.30 13.47
C MET A 1 15.89 19.54 13.49
N ASP A 2 16.27 20.64 12.83
CA ASP A 2 15.49 21.88 12.85
C ASP A 2 14.09 21.71 12.26
N LYS A 3 13.07 22.37 12.84
CA LYS A 3 11.67 22.30 12.38
C LYS A 3 11.51 22.64 10.89
N ILE A 4 12.31 23.58 10.38
CA ILE A 4 12.31 23.98 8.96
C ILE A 4 12.78 22.83 8.07
N LYS A 5 13.86 22.14 8.45
CA LYS A 5 14.41 20.99 7.72
C LYS A 5 13.43 19.82 7.70
N ILE A 6 12.74 19.57 8.82
CA ILE A 6 11.68 18.54 8.90
C ILE A 6 10.55 18.87 7.92
N LYS A 7 10.05 20.11 7.92
CA LYS A 7 8.96 20.53 7.01
C LYS A 7 9.36 20.36 5.53
N GLN A 8 10.58 20.73 5.16
CA GLN A 8 11.09 20.52 3.80
C GLN A 8 11.21 19.03 3.45
N MET A 9 11.68 18.21 4.37
CA MET A 9 11.74 16.75 4.19
C MET A 9 10.35 16.15 3.96
N ARG A 10 9.35 16.51 4.78
CA ARG A 10 7.96 16.02 4.64
C ARG A 10 7.33 16.45 3.31
N LYS A 11 7.56 17.69 2.88
CA LYS A 11 7.11 18.17 1.56
C LYS A 11 7.73 17.34 0.41
N LYS A 12 9.03 17.07 0.48
CA LYS A 12 9.72 16.23 -0.52
C LYS A 12 9.22 14.79 -0.49
N GLN A 13 8.97 14.22 0.69
CA GLN A 13 8.39 12.89 0.83
C GLN A 13 7.02 12.82 0.14
N LEU A 14 6.11 13.76 0.43
CA LEU A 14 4.79 13.83 -0.20
C LEU A 14 4.90 13.96 -1.72
N PHE A 15 5.76 14.87 -2.20
CA PHE A 15 5.96 15.09 -3.63
C PHE A 15 6.47 13.82 -4.33
N VAL A 16 7.54 13.21 -3.82
CA VAL A 16 8.14 12.01 -4.42
C VAL A 16 7.18 10.82 -4.37
N THR A 17 6.45 10.61 -3.27
CA THR A 17 5.44 9.55 -3.18
C THR A 17 4.35 9.72 -4.25
N ASN A 18 3.81 10.93 -4.42
CA ASN A 18 2.77 11.17 -5.42
C ASN A 18 3.29 11.02 -6.85
N VAL A 19 4.49 11.51 -7.15
CA VAL A 19 5.12 11.32 -8.46
C VAL A 19 5.30 9.83 -8.77
N LEU A 20 5.81 9.05 -7.81
CA LEU A 20 5.98 7.61 -7.99
C LEU A 20 4.63 6.89 -8.20
N LEU A 21 3.59 7.25 -7.45
CA LEU A 21 2.25 6.69 -7.64
C LEU A 21 1.70 6.99 -9.03
N LEU A 22 1.82 8.23 -9.50
CA LEU A 22 1.39 8.63 -10.84
C LEU A 22 2.18 7.91 -11.92
N CYS A 23 3.51 7.80 -11.79
CA CYS A 23 4.32 7.04 -12.73
C CYS A 23 3.93 5.56 -12.79
N LEU A 24 3.73 4.92 -11.63
CA LEU A 24 3.27 3.52 -11.56
C LEU A 24 1.90 3.35 -12.21
N LEU A 25 0.99 4.30 -11.99
CA LEU A 25 -0.34 4.29 -12.59
C LEU A 25 -0.28 4.43 -14.11
N SER A 26 0.55 5.35 -14.62
CA SER A 26 0.77 5.52 -16.06
C SER A 26 1.34 4.25 -16.69
N ILE A 27 2.31 3.61 -16.04
CA ILE A 27 2.88 2.34 -16.51
C ILE A 27 1.79 1.26 -16.52
N TYR A 28 1.02 1.13 -15.43
CA TYR A 28 -0.07 0.17 -15.32
C TYR A 28 -1.09 0.31 -16.45
N PHE A 29 -1.63 1.51 -16.68
CA PHE A 29 -2.60 1.75 -17.75
C PHE A 29 -2.00 1.54 -19.14
N THR A 30 -0.73 1.89 -19.35
CA THR A 30 -0.06 1.65 -20.62
C THR A 30 0.06 0.15 -20.89
N VAL A 31 0.44 -0.65 -19.89
CA VAL A 31 0.58 -2.10 -20.05
C VAL A 31 -0.77 -2.75 -20.36
N ILE A 32 -1.79 -2.52 -19.54
CA ILE A 32 -3.09 -3.19 -19.74
C ILE A 32 -3.85 -2.71 -21.00
N SER A 33 -3.55 -1.51 -21.51
CA SER A 33 -4.18 -1.00 -22.73
C SER A 33 -3.53 -1.54 -24.01
N ASN A 34 -2.25 -1.93 -23.95
CA ASN A 34 -1.49 -2.41 -25.12
C ASN A 34 -1.28 -3.93 -25.14
N PHE A 35 -1.40 -4.59 -23.99
CA PHE A 35 -1.23 -6.03 -23.86
C PHE A 35 -2.51 -6.65 -23.29
N PRO A 36 -3.01 -7.77 -23.86
CA PRO A 36 -4.18 -8.48 -23.34
C PRO A 36 -3.79 -9.27 -22.09
N VAL A 37 -3.63 -8.55 -20.98
CA VAL A 37 -3.26 -9.16 -19.69
C VAL A 37 -4.50 -9.76 -19.03
N THR A 38 -4.40 -11.03 -18.66
CA THR A 38 -5.44 -11.74 -17.91
C THR A 38 -5.42 -11.39 -16.43
N MET A 39 -6.52 -11.64 -15.72
CA MET A 39 -6.59 -11.48 -14.26
C MET A 39 -5.54 -12.35 -13.55
N ALA A 40 -5.33 -13.58 -14.03
CA ALA A 40 -4.37 -14.51 -13.48
C ALA A 40 -2.94 -13.95 -13.55
N GLU A 41 -2.51 -13.46 -14.70
CA GLU A 41 -1.17 -12.88 -14.89
C GLU A 41 -0.96 -11.66 -13.98
N MET A 42 -1.99 -10.82 -13.81
CA MET A 42 -1.94 -9.68 -12.90
C MET A 42 -1.74 -10.11 -11.45
N PHE A 43 -2.50 -11.09 -10.97
CA PHE A 43 -2.34 -11.63 -9.62
C PHE A 43 -0.98 -12.30 -9.42
N PHE A 44 -0.47 -13.00 -10.43
CA PHE A 44 0.86 -13.59 -10.40
C PHE A 44 1.95 -12.51 -10.27
N VAL A 45 1.93 -11.48 -11.12
CA VAL A 45 2.91 -10.39 -11.11
C VAL A 45 2.86 -9.64 -9.77
N LEU A 46 1.67 -9.28 -9.29
CA LEU A 46 1.50 -8.61 -8.00
C LEU A 46 1.96 -9.48 -6.83
N GLY A 47 1.59 -10.77 -6.84
CA GLY A 47 1.98 -11.72 -5.82
C GLY A 47 3.49 -11.91 -5.76
N ALA A 48 4.12 -12.18 -6.90
CA ALA A 48 5.57 -12.32 -7.02
C ALA A 48 6.30 -11.04 -6.58
N TRP A 49 5.80 -9.87 -6.99
CA TRP A 49 6.38 -8.58 -6.60
C TRP A 49 6.29 -8.33 -5.09
N LEU A 50 5.13 -8.58 -4.46
CA LEU A 50 4.96 -8.44 -3.01
C LEU A 50 5.84 -9.43 -2.23
N PHE A 51 5.92 -10.68 -2.67
CA PHE A 51 6.82 -11.67 -2.07
C PHE A 51 8.29 -11.27 -2.18
N PHE A 52 8.71 -10.78 -3.35
CA PHE A 52 10.06 -10.28 -3.56
C PHE A 52 10.36 -9.12 -2.60
N GLN A 53 9.46 -8.12 -2.51
CA GLN A 53 9.62 -7.00 -1.58
C GLN A 53 9.68 -7.45 -0.12
N ALA A 54 8.81 -8.37 0.28
CA ALA A 54 8.78 -8.90 1.64
C ALA A 54 10.08 -9.65 1.98
N THR A 55 10.57 -10.45 1.04
CA THR A 55 11.83 -11.21 1.16
C THR A 55 13.02 -10.26 1.29
N VAL A 56 13.14 -9.29 0.38
CA VAL A 56 14.18 -8.25 0.45
C VAL A 56 14.07 -7.47 1.77
N GLY A 57 12.85 -7.11 2.20
CA GLY A 57 12.60 -6.40 3.44
C GLY A 57 12.97 -7.20 4.69
N PHE A 58 12.77 -8.52 4.67
CA PHE A 58 13.10 -9.43 5.76
C PHE A 58 14.61 -9.59 5.94
N PHE A 59 15.36 -9.78 4.84
CA PHE A 59 16.80 -9.98 4.87
C PHE A 59 17.64 -8.69 4.94
N LYS A 60 16.99 -7.52 4.87
CA LYS A 60 17.70 -6.23 4.84
C LYS A 60 18.37 -5.91 6.18
N ARG A 61 19.69 -6.03 6.23
CA ARG A 61 20.52 -5.68 7.41
C ARG A 61 20.33 -4.24 7.90
N ASN A 62 20.23 -3.27 6.98
CA ASN A 62 19.95 -1.88 7.34
C ASN A 62 18.57 -1.43 6.83
N PRO A 63 17.53 -1.46 7.69
CA PRO A 63 16.16 -1.22 7.27
C PRO A 63 15.86 0.24 6.93
N THR A 64 16.72 1.20 7.29
CA THR A 64 16.54 2.62 6.94
C THR A 64 17.10 2.97 5.56
N ARG A 65 18.04 2.19 5.04
CA ARG A 65 18.68 2.46 3.74
C ARG A 65 17.65 2.42 2.62
N SER A 66 17.65 3.37 1.71
CA SER A 66 16.72 3.40 0.57
C SER A 66 17.45 3.71 -0.72
N ILE A 67 16.90 3.29 -1.85
CA ILE A 67 17.40 3.67 -3.18
C ILE A 67 17.14 5.17 -3.40
N ILE A 68 16.00 5.67 -2.89
CA ILE A 68 15.62 7.07 -3.00
C ILE A 68 16.03 7.80 -1.72
N PRO A 69 16.96 8.77 -1.78
CA PRO A 69 17.55 9.39 -0.58
C PRO A 69 16.55 10.06 0.36
N ILE A 70 15.41 10.57 -0.16
CA ILE A 70 14.41 11.20 0.70
C ILE A 70 13.76 10.20 1.66
N PHE A 71 13.50 8.97 1.22
CA PHE A 71 12.92 7.94 2.07
C PHE A 71 13.90 7.42 3.11
N GLU A 72 15.20 7.40 2.78
CA GLU A 72 16.23 7.09 3.77
C GLU A 72 16.29 8.15 4.87
N LYS A 73 16.29 9.44 4.51
CA LYS A 73 16.26 10.55 5.48
C LYS A 73 15.04 10.49 6.39
N VAL A 74 13.86 10.22 5.80
CA VAL A 74 12.63 10.04 6.57
C VAL A 74 12.73 8.84 7.51
N ALA A 75 13.22 7.70 7.02
CA ALA A 75 13.34 6.47 7.80
C ALA A 75 14.31 6.62 8.99
N ILE A 76 15.43 7.33 8.81
CA ILE A 76 16.36 7.64 9.90
C ILE A 76 15.66 8.50 10.95
N TYR A 77 15.03 9.59 10.53
CA TYR A 77 14.31 10.49 11.45
C TYR A 77 13.17 9.78 12.20
N GLU A 78 12.36 8.96 11.52
CA GLU A 78 11.25 8.24 12.15
C GLU A 78 11.76 7.14 13.09
N LYS A 79 12.86 6.46 12.74
CA LYS A 79 13.49 5.47 13.61
C LYS A 79 14.01 6.11 14.90
N GLU A 80 14.67 7.25 14.80
CA GLU A 80 15.16 8.01 15.96
C GLU A 80 13.99 8.47 16.85
N LYS A 81 12.86 8.88 16.24
CA LYS A 81 11.73 9.44 16.98
C LYS A 81 10.82 8.39 17.61
N MET A 82 10.55 7.29 16.90
CA MET A 82 9.60 6.26 17.35
C MET A 82 10.27 5.11 18.10
N GLY A 83 11.60 4.94 17.98
CA GLY A 83 12.34 3.88 18.66
C GLY A 83 11.85 2.47 18.28
N ASP A 84 11.44 1.69 19.27
CA ASP A 84 10.99 0.30 19.06
C ASP A 84 9.69 0.17 18.27
N GLU A 85 8.81 1.17 18.35
CA GLU A 85 7.57 1.20 17.56
C GLU A 85 7.86 1.26 16.07
N TRP A 86 8.95 1.94 15.67
CA TRP A 86 9.41 1.90 14.28
C TRP A 86 9.73 0.47 13.83
N ARG A 87 10.43 -0.30 14.67
CA ARG A 87 10.79 -1.70 14.35
C ARG A 87 9.55 -2.59 14.25
N LYS A 88 8.58 -2.41 15.15
CA LYS A 88 7.29 -3.12 15.09
C LYS A 88 6.55 -2.80 13.80
N GLN A 89 6.44 -1.51 13.44
CA GLN A 89 5.79 -1.08 12.20
C GLN A 89 6.47 -1.69 10.97
N ARG A 90 7.81 -1.71 10.92
CA ARG A 90 8.56 -2.35 9.83
C ARG A 90 8.33 -3.86 9.76
N LYS A 91 8.34 -4.56 10.89
CA LYS A 91 8.09 -6.00 10.95
C LYS A 91 6.67 -6.33 10.51
N THR A 92 5.67 -5.60 10.99
CA THR A 92 4.27 -5.74 10.54
C THR A 92 4.17 -5.51 9.04
N SER A 93 4.79 -4.46 8.50
CA SER A 93 4.75 -4.18 7.06
C SER A 93 5.27 -5.36 6.23
N VAL A 94 6.38 -5.99 6.64
CA VAL A 94 6.92 -7.17 5.95
C VAL A 94 5.97 -8.37 6.05
N ILE A 95 5.39 -8.62 7.24
CA ILE A 95 4.42 -9.71 7.44
C ILE A 95 3.18 -9.50 6.56
N VAL A 96 2.64 -8.28 6.53
CA VAL A 96 1.46 -7.95 5.70
C VAL A 96 1.78 -8.11 4.23
N GLN A 97 2.98 -7.74 3.77
CA GLN A 97 3.40 -7.98 2.39
C GLN A 97 3.49 -9.48 2.05
N PHE A 98 3.99 -10.32 2.97
CA PHE A 98 3.96 -11.77 2.78
C PHE A 98 2.53 -12.32 2.71
N LEU A 99 1.64 -11.88 3.61
CA LEU A 99 0.24 -12.33 3.61
C LEU A 99 -0.49 -11.90 2.34
N LEU A 100 -0.34 -10.65 1.93
CA LEU A 100 -0.94 -10.14 0.69
C LEU A 100 -0.35 -10.82 -0.54
N GLY A 101 0.97 -11.01 -0.58
CA GLY A 101 1.62 -11.75 -1.66
C GLY A 101 1.09 -13.19 -1.76
N GLY A 102 0.97 -13.88 -0.62
CA GLY A 102 0.38 -15.22 -0.52
C GLY A 102 -1.05 -15.27 -1.03
N PHE A 103 -1.86 -14.30 -0.61
CA PHE A 103 -3.24 -14.16 -1.07
C PHE A 103 -3.31 -13.91 -2.58
N MET A 104 -2.47 -13.06 -3.16
CA MET A 104 -2.44 -12.83 -4.61
C MET A 104 -2.03 -14.09 -5.38
N LEU A 105 -1.03 -14.85 -4.91
CA LEU A 105 -0.67 -16.13 -5.55
C LEU A 105 -1.78 -17.18 -5.41
N PHE A 106 -2.52 -17.17 -4.31
CA PHE A 106 -3.70 -18.01 -4.16
C PHE A 106 -4.81 -17.61 -5.16
N GLN A 107 -5.05 -16.31 -5.35
CA GLN A 107 -5.98 -15.80 -6.37
C GLN A 107 -5.53 -16.21 -7.79
N PHE A 108 -4.22 -16.13 -8.08
CA PHE A 108 -3.66 -16.66 -9.33
C PHE A 108 -3.99 -18.14 -9.52
N TYR A 109 -3.75 -18.98 -8.50
CA TYR A 109 -4.11 -20.40 -8.57
C TYR A 109 -5.60 -20.62 -8.82
N TRP A 110 -6.48 -19.81 -8.22
CA TRP A 110 -7.93 -19.94 -8.43
C TRP A 110 -8.38 -19.49 -9.83
N THR A 111 -7.67 -18.53 -10.43
CA THR A 111 -8.05 -17.88 -11.69
C THR A 111 -7.21 -18.33 -12.89
N HIS A 112 -6.25 -19.25 -12.74
CA HIS A 112 -5.31 -19.62 -13.80
C HIS A 112 -5.98 -20.14 -15.08
N GLY A 113 -7.22 -20.64 -14.99
CA GLY A 113 -7.99 -21.13 -16.12
C GLY A 113 -8.82 -20.06 -16.84
N SER A 114 -8.93 -18.85 -16.30
CA SER A 114 -9.63 -17.75 -16.97
C SER A 114 -8.79 -17.20 -18.11
N THR A 115 -9.33 -17.22 -19.33
CA THR A 115 -8.73 -16.59 -20.50
C THR A 115 -9.22 -15.18 -20.73
N ASP A 116 -10.22 -14.74 -19.96
CA ASP A 116 -10.84 -13.44 -20.15
C ASP A 116 -9.82 -12.33 -19.81
N PRO A 117 -9.62 -11.37 -20.73
CA PRO A 117 -8.76 -10.24 -20.46
C PRO A 117 -9.33 -9.46 -19.27
N MET A 118 -8.46 -9.06 -18.34
CA MET A 118 -8.87 -8.28 -17.18
C MET A 118 -9.50 -6.94 -17.58
N PHE A 119 -9.14 -6.44 -18.76
CA PHE A 119 -9.44 -5.09 -19.19
C PHE A 119 -10.38 -5.08 -20.38
N GLU A 120 -11.66 -4.83 -20.12
CA GLU A 120 -12.63 -4.41 -21.11
C GLU A 120 -12.81 -2.88 -21.04
N LYS A 121 -12.99 -2.23 -22.18
CA LYS A 121 -13.05 -0.75 -22.27
C LYS A 121 -14.13 -0.15 -21.35
N ASP A 122 -15.18 -0.89 -21.08
CA ASP A 122 -16.33 -0.45 -20.27
C ASP A 122 -16.01 -0.39 -18.77
N ILE A 123 -14.97 -1.10 -18.31
CA ILE A 123 -14.55 -1.15 -16.91
C ILE A 123 -13.50 -0.06 -16.59
N MET A 124 -12.92 0.58 -17.63
CA MET A 124 -11.86 1.58 -17.49
C MET A 124 -12.24 2.77 -16.59
N PRO A 125 -13.43 3.40 -16.70
CA PRO A 125 -13.82 4.49 -15.80
C PRO A 125 -13.87 4.07 -14.34
N ALA A 126 -14.38 2.86 -14.05
CA ALA A 126 -14.45 2.33 -12.69
C ALA A 126 -13.05 2.11 -12.10
N LEU A 127 -12.12 1.56 -12.89
CA LEU A 127 -10.73 1.38 -12.47
C LEU A 127 -10.04 2.71 -12.15
N ILE A 128 -10.23 3.74 -12.99
CA ILE A 128 -9.69 5.08 -12.73
C ILE A 128 -10.20 5.63 -11.39
N VAL A 129 -11.50 5.51 -11.11
CA VAL A 129 -12.09 5.95 -9.84
C VAL A 129 -11.46 5.20 -8.66
N ILE A 130 -11.32 3.87 -8.75
CA ILE A 130 -10.66 3.05 -7.72
C ILE A 130 -9.23 3.54 -7.46
N PHE A 131 -8.45 3.81 -8.52
CA PHE A 131 -7.09 4.31 -8.37
C PHE A 131 -7.03 5.70 -7.71
N LEU A 132 -7.95 6.61 -8.05
CA LEU A 132 -8.04 7.92 -7.41
C LEU A 132 -8.36 7.79 -5.92
N VAL A 133 -9.26 6.88 -5.55
CA VAL A 133 -9.55 6.57 -4.14
C VAL A 133 -8.31 6.03 -3.43
N VAL A 134 -7.58 5.10 -4.04
CA VAL A 134 -6.33 4.55 -3.47
C VAL A 134 -5.29 5.66 -3.27
N ILE A 135 -5.09 6.55 -4.25
CA ILE A 135 -4.17 7.69 -4.13
C ILE A 135 -4.60 8.60 -2.98
N ALA A 136 -5.89 8.90 -2.86
CA ALA A 136 -6.42 9.71 -1.75
C ALA A 136 -6.16 9.03 -0.40
N MET A 137 -6.42 7.72 -0.28
CA MET A 137 -6.17 6.95 0.93
C MET A 137 -4.68 6.96 1.33
N VAL A 138 -3.76 6.74 0.38
CA VAL A 138 -2.31 6.78 0.64
C VAL A 138 -1.89 8.17 1.14
N ASN A 139 -2.39 9.23 0.53
CA ASN A 139 -2.09 10.60 0.95
C ASN A 139 -2.66 10.91 2.34
N ILE A 140 -3.91 10.55 2.61
CA ILE A 140 -4.54 10.74 3.93
C ILE A 140 -3.75 9.98 5.00
N GLN A 141 -3.42 8.71 4.76
CA GLN A 141 -2.65 7.91 5.71
C GLN A 141 -1.27 8.51 5.95
N LEU A 142 -0.59 8.98 4.91
CA LEU A 142 0.71 9.64 5.03
C LEU A 142 0.61 10.94 5.84
N LEU A 143 -0.41 11.76 5.61
CA LEU A 143 -0.63 13.00 6.37
C LEU A 143 -0.94 12.72 7.84
N LEU A 144 -1.79 11.73 8.13
CA LEU A 144 -2.10 11.31 9.50
C LEU A 144 -0.86 10.77 10.22
N HIS A 145 -0.04 9.97 9.52
CA HIS A 145 1.21 9.46 10.05
C HIS A 145 2.19 10.59 10.35
N ILE A 146 2.42 11.51 9.40
CA ILE A 146 3.26 12.69 9.59
C ILE A 146 2.78 13.50 10.78
N LYS A 147 1.48 13.80 10.85
CA LYS A 147 0.89 14.55 11.97
C LYS A 147 1.15 13.84 13.30
N LYS A 148 0.93 12.53 13.38
CA LYS A 148 1.09 11.78 14.64
C LYS A 148 2.55 11.70 15.06
N VAL A 149 3.45 11.37 14.14
CA VAL A 149 4.89 11.24 14.43
C VAL A 149 5.50 12.60 14.72
N ASP A 150 5.20 13.64 13.95
CA ASP A 150 5.85 14.94 14.12
C ASP A 150 5.37 15.71 15.37
N HIS A 151 4.16 15.44 15.88
CA HIS A 151 3.66 16.03 17.14
C HIS A 151 4.08 15.29 18.41
N ALA A 152 4.49 14.02 18.33
CA ALA A 152 4.99 13.29 19.50
C ALA A 152 6.22 14.00 20.09
N LYS A 153 6.24 14.14 21.43
CA LYS A 153 7.33 14.75 22.19
C LYS A 153 8.34 13.70 22.65
N SER A 154 7.89 12.47 22.89
CA SER A 154 8.74 11.33 23.23
C SER A 154 8.33 10.07 22.45
N ALA A 155 9.17 9.02 22.52
CA ALA A 155 8.83 7.71 21.98
C ALA A 155 7.66 7.05 22.75
N GLU A 156 7.47 7.42 24.03
CA GLU A 156 6.39 6.91 24.87
C GLU A 156 5.01 7.37 24.37
N ASP A 157 4.92 8.60 23.82
CA ASP A 157 3.68 9.11 23.17
C ASP A 157 3.21 8.25 21.98
N LEU A 158 4.10 7.39 21.49
CA LEU A 158 3.88 6.50 20.34
C LEU A 158 3.74 5.04 20.76
N ALA A 159 3.82 4.71 22.05
CA ALA A 159 3.67 3.34 22.53
C ALA A 159 2.32 2.75 22.09
N GLY A 160 2.36 1.57 21.46
CA GLY A 160 1.15 0.91 20.96
C GLY A 160 0.54 1.54 19.70
N TYR A 161 1.11 2.61 19.15
CA TYR A 161 0.65 3.26 17.92
C TYR A 161 0.51 2.26 16.76
N THR A 162 1.51 1.38 16.58
CA THR A 162 1.51 0.38 15.51
C THR A 162 0.30 -0.56 15.62
N LYS A 163 0.00 -1.04 16.83
CA LYS A 163 -1.13 -1.93 17.09
C LYS A 163 -2.45 -1.23 16.76
N ASN A 164 -2.62 0.01 17.22
CA ASN A 164 -3.85 0.76 17.01
C ASN A 164 -4.10 1.03 15.53
N VAL A 165 -3.08 1.44 14.77
CA VAL A 165 -3.20 1.65 13.33
C VAL A 165 -3.54 0.35 12.59
N ASN A 166 -2.93 -0.77 12.97
CA ASN A 166 -3.25 -2.06 12.36
C ASN A 166 -4.68 -2.51 12.66
N VAL A 167 -5.15 -2.34 13.90
CA VAL A 167 -6.53 -2.69 14.27
C VAL A 167 -7.53 -1.84 13.49
N ILE A 168 -7.29 -0.54 13.37
CA ILE A 168 -8.13 0.35 12.55
C ILE A 168 -8.10 -0.12 11.10
N GLY A 169 -6.92 -0.40 10.54
CA GLY A 169 -6.78 -0.88 9.16
C GLY A 169 -7.55 -2.18 8.90
N ILE A 170 -7.45 -3.16 9.81
CA ILE A 170 -8.20 -4.43 9.73
C ILE A 170 -9.69 -4.17 9.81
N ALA A 171 -10.15 -3.37 10.80
CA ALA A 171 -11.56 -3.05 10.96
C ALA A 171 -12.13 -2.36 9.69
N THR A 172 -11.41 -1.37 9.14
CA THR A 172 -11.80 -0.71 7.89
C THR A 172 -11.85 -1.71 6.73
N GLY A 173 -10.85 -2.58 6.59
CA GLY A 173 -10.82 -3.60 5.54
C GLY A 173 -11.99 -4.58 5.62
N VAL A 174 -12.30 -5.07 6.83
CA VAL A 174 -13.44 -5.97 7.07
C VAL A 174 -14.76 -5.28 6.74
N THR A 175 -14.94 -4.02 7.15
CA THR A 175 -16.15 -3.24 6.81
C THR A 175 -16.31 -3.08 5.31
N ILE A 176 -15.26 -2.73 4.58
CA ILE A 176 -15.30 -2.60 3.12
C ILE A 176 -15.65 -3.94 2.47
N ALA A 177 -15.01 -5.04 2.90
CA ALA A 177 -15.29 -6.37 2.38
C ALA A 177 -16.75 -6.78 2.59
N PHE A 178 -17.29 -6.54 3.79
CA PHE A 178 -18.69 -6.83 4.10
C PHE A 178 -19.65 -6.04 3.20
N VAL A 179 -19.41 -4.73 3.01
CA VAL A 179 -20.22 -3.89 2.11
C VAL A 179 -20.15 -4.40 0.67
N MET A 180 -18.97 -4.79 0.19
CA MET A 180 -18.82 -5.36 -1.16
C MET A 180 -19.59 -6.67 -1.32
N VAL A 181 -19.54 -7.58 -0.35
CA VAL A 181 -20.29 -8.85 -0.40
C VAL A 181 -21.79 -8.60 -0.44
N VAL A 182 -22.33 -7.71 0.41
CA VAL A 182 -23.76 -7.36 0.41
C VAL A 182 -24.17 -6.73 -0.93
N PHE A 183 -23.33 -5.87 -1.48
CA PHE A 183 -23.58 -5.25 -2.78
C PHE A 183 -23.61 -6.29 -3.91
N ILE A 184 -22.64 -7.20 -3.96
CA ILE A 184 -22.57 -8.26 -4.98
C ILE A 184 -23.79 -9.18 -4.88
N ILE A 185 -24.15 -9.63 -3.67
CA ILE A 185 -25.34 -10.49 -3.47
C ILE A 185 -26.61 -9.77 -3.94
N SER A 186 -26.78 -8.50 -3.56
CA SER A 186 -27.94 -7.70 -3.99
C SER A 186 -27.99 -7.54 -5.50
N TYR A 187 -26.85 -7.25 -6.13
CA TYR A 187 -26.75 -7.10 -7.58
C TYR A 187 -27.11 -8.40 -8.32
N VAL A 188 -26.56 -9.54 -7.88
CA VAL A 188 -26.88 -10.85 -8.46
C VAL A 188 -28.38 -11.13 -8.33
N MET A 189 -28.96 -10.97 -7.13
CA MET A 189 -30.39 -11.19 -6.90
C MET A 189 -31.31 -10.29 -7.74
N MET A 190 -30.86 -9.09 -8.12
CA MET A 190 -31.64 -8.18 -8.97
C MET A 190 -31.50 -8.47 -10.47
N THR A 191 -30.44 -9.19 -10.88
CA THR A 191 -30.13 -9.47 -12.29
C THR A 191 -30.39 -10.92 -12.70
N SER A 192 -30.59 -11.82 -11.74
CA SER A 192 -31.11 -13.19 -11.90
C SER A 192 -32.63 -13.24 -11.79
#